data_AF-A0A7I8VPI3-F1
#
_entry.id   AF-A0A7I8VPI3-F1
#
_cell.length_a   1.000
_cell.length_b   1.000
_cell.length_c   1.000
_cell.angle_alpha   90.00
_cell.angle_beta   90.00
_cell.angle_gamma   90.00
#
_symmetry.space_group_name_H-M   'P 1'
#
loop_
_entity.id
_entity.type
_entity.pdbx_description
1 polymer ?
#
loop_
_entity_poly.entity_id
_entity_poly.type
_entity_poly.pdbx_seq_one_letter_code
_entity_poly.pdbx_strand_id
1 'polypeptide(L)'
;MAEEEAGQTNETASKWIFYDPSGWESFEAFLKTYPPNQTGSSEKPGNPDERIDERTEPVWIYVGNPRSTIEEGDVEMAKALWTDKMNDPKFNPSYEFIKGIAEKTGVKMGKWNMEKIRFDKVNHYWNLIATATRDGKLGVAAKVTTRFAAASKGYSIHIFTKNFMDEKDWMRVEYQLRSMSIVEKLKYRPELYTHLGIYNDCIHLGIKSFLKQTGIRKEEEEDVLGKLPSEDRRENSRNVLAAKQVRISHTYGTPLDPMFRSHMQFGVDGYPIASTSRGEKPKSALAKDRKPPSTSTNQTKDKKG
;
A
#
# COMPACT_ATOMS: atom_id res chain seq x y z
N MET A 1 -25.45 15.10 19.82
CA MET A 1 -24.81 14.84 18.50
C MET A 1 -23.28 14.79 18.66
N ALA A 2 -22.75 13.97 19.57
CA ALA A 2 -21.31 13.92 19.84
C ALA A 2 -20.80 12.51 20.20
N GLU A 3 -21.49 11.45 19.76
CA GLU A 3 -21.13 10.06 20.11
C GLU A 3 -20.87 9.15 18.90
N GLU A 4 -20.96 9.66 17.66
CA GLU A 4 -20.87 8.80 16.47
C GLU A 4 -19.47 8.69 15.84
N GLU A 5 -18.52 9.57 16.19
CA GLU A 5 -17.18 9.59 15.55
C GLU A 5 -16.13 8.67 16.20
N ALA A 6 -16.39 8.12 17.39
CA ALA A 6 -15.41 7.27 18.11
C ALA A 6 -15.47 5.77 17.72
N GLY A 7 -16.47 5.35 16.94
CA GLY A 7 -16.71 3.93 16.63
C GLY A 7 -15.91 3.37 15.44
N GLN A 8 -15.48 4.20 14.49
CA GLN A 8 -14.92 3.73 13.22
C GLN A 8 -13.42 3.36 13.31
N THR A 9 -12.68 3.86 14.30
CA THR A 9 -11.22 3.68 14.38
C THR A 9 -10.81 2.33 14.97
N ASN A 10 -11.69 1.64 15.72
CA ASN A 10 -11.39 0.34 16.34
C ASN A 10 -11.81 -0.87 15.47
N GLU A 11 -12.80 -0.74 14.58
CA GLU A 11 -13.28 -1.86 13.74
C GLU A 11 -12.36 -2.22 12.57
N THR A 12 -11.43 -1.33 12.19
CA THR A 12 -10.51 -1.56 11.05
C THR A 12 -9.18 -2.19 11.48
N ALA A 13 -8.74 -2.02 12.73
CA ALA A 13 -7.48 -2.56 13.22
C ALA A 13 -7.49 -4.09 13.38
N SER A 14 -8.63 -4.70 13.72
CA SER A 14 -8.80 -6.16 13.88
C SER A 14 -8.57 -6.95 12.60
N LYS A 15 -8.55 -6.29 11.44
CA LYS A 15 -8.44 -6.92 10.11
C LYS A 15 -7.02 -7.06 9.58
N TRP A 16 -6.02 -6.57 10.30
CA TRP A 16 -4.65 -6.48 9.81
C TRP A 16 -3.64 -7.04 10.81
N ILE A 17 -2.68 -7.77 10.29
CA ILE A 17 -1.46 -8.17 11.00
C ILE A 17 -0.32 -7.32 10.44
N PHE A 18 0.24 -6.46 11.27
CA PHE A 18 1.38 -5.62 10.90
C PHE A 18 2.68 -6.21 11.43
N TYR A 19 3.72 -6.20 10.60
CA TYR A 19 5.07 -6.36 11.10
C TYR A 19 5.56 -5.04 11.73
N ASP A 20 5.82 -5.09 13.03
CA ASP A 20 6.53 -4.05 13.79
C ASP A 20 7.86 -4.64 14.30
N PRO A 21 9.02 -4.13 13.89
CA PRO A 21 10.32 -4.61 14.37
C PRO A 21 10.47 -4.64 15.89
N SER A 22 9.75 -3.76 16.62
CA SER A 22 9.81 -3.70 18.09
C SER A 22 9.03 -4.81 18.79
N GLY A 23 8.09 -5.44 18.11
CA GLY A 23 7.20 -6.47 18.66
C GLY A 23 7.67 -7.92 18.42
N TRP A 24 8.81 -8.11 17.75
CA TRP A 24 9.26 -9.43 17.30
C TRP A 24 10.74 -9.66 17.58
N GLU A 25 11.09 -10.87 18.00
CA GLU A 25 12.49 -11.30 18.15
C GLU A 25 13.25 -11.22 16.83
N SER A 26 12.60 -11.60 15.73
CA SER A 26 13.13 -11.52 14.37
C SER A 26 12.00 -11.42 13.35
N PHE A 27 12.33 -10.96 12.15
CA PHE A 27 11.38 -10.94 11.04
C PHE A 27 10.99 -12.36 10.60
N GLU A 28 11.92 -13.30 10.70
CA GLU A 28 11.73 -14.71 10.38
C GLU A 28 10.76 -15.36 11.36
N ALA A 29 10.82 -14.99 12.65
CA ALA A 29 9.81 -15.38 13.64
C ALA A 29 8.42 -14.83 13.27
N PHE A 30 8.32 -13.58 12.82
CA PHE A 30 7.06 -13.01 12.34
C PHE A 30 6.48 -13.80 11.17
N LEU A 31 7.27 -14.06 10.13
CA LEU A 31 6.83 -14.83 8.95
C LEU A 31 6.44 -16.27 9.30
N LYS A 32 7.13 -16.89 10.27
CA LYS A 32 6.82 -18.24 10.75
C LYS A 32 5.53 -18.28 11.57
N THR A 33 5.22 -17.22 12.32
CA THR A 33 3.99 -17.13 13.11
C THR A 33 2.77 -16.80 12.26
N TYR A 34 2.93 -15.99 11.21
CA TYR A 34 1.83 -15.62 10.30
C TYR A 34 2.08 -16.03 8.84
N PRO A 35 2.17 -17.34 8.54
CA PRO A 35 2.15 -17.81 7.17
C PRO A 35 0.75 -17.56 6.57
N PRO A 36 0.64 -16.90 5.40
CA PRO A 36 -0.66 -16.49 4.84
C PRO A 36 -1.66 -17.63 4.68
N ASN A 37 -1.20 -18.82 4.33
CA ASN A 37 -2.07 -19.97 4.09
C ASN A 37 -2.60 -20.68 5.35
N GLN A 38 -2.14 -20.30 6.55
CA GLN A 38 -2.63 -20.82 7.83
C GLN A 38 -3.21 -19.71 8.71
N THR A 39 -2.86 -18.45 8.43
CA THR A 39 -3.37 -17.28 9.15
C THR A 39 -4.87 -17.09 8.88
N GLY A 40 -5.66 -16.87 9.93
CA GLY A 40 -7.12 -16.75 9.85
C GLY A 40 -7.83 -18.08 9.51
N SER A 41 -7.16 -19.22 9.70
CA SER A 41 -7.80 -20.53 9.55
C SER A 41 -8.58 -20.88 10.82
N SER A 42 -9.88 -21.11 10.67
CA SER A 42 -10.82 -21.49 11.73
C SER A 42 -10.66 -22.90 12.30
N GLU A 43 -9.52 -23.56 12.08
CA GLU A 43 -9.23 -24.84 12.73
C GLU A 43 -8.58 -24.56 14.09
N LYS A 44 -9.35 -24.04 15.05
CA LYS A 44 -8.99 -24.26 16.45
C LYS A 44 -9.17 -25.74 16.73
N PRO A 45 -8.15 -26.46 17.25
CA PRO A 45 -8.40 -27.80 17.78
C PRO A 45 -9.31 -27.65 19.00
N GLY A 46 -10.58 -28.08 18.90
CA GLY A 46 -11.37 -28.39 20.10
C GLY A 46 -12.86 -28.03 20.14
N ASN A 47 -13.44 -27.24 19.23
CA ASN A 47 -14.90 -27.03 19.26
C ASN A 47 -15.52 -26.63 17.90
N PRO A 48 -16.26 -27.54 17.23
CA PRO A 48 -16.92 -27.26 15.95
C PRO A 48 -18.13 -26.29 16.05
N ASP A 49 -18.62 -25.97 17.25
CA ASP A 49 -19.78 -25.07 17.48
C ASP A 49 -19.40 -23.62 17.81
N GLU A 50 -18.11 -23.31 17.96
CA GLU A 50 -17.67 -21.93 18.19
C GLU A 50 -17.75 -21.15 16.87
N ARG A 51 -18.87 -20.45 16.65
CA ARG A 51 -19.05 -19.55 15.49
C ARG A 51 -17.89 -18.55 15.44
N ILE A 52 -17.18 -18.56 14.32
CA ILE A 52 -16.15 -17.58 13.99
C ILE A 52 -16.82 -16.20 13.96
N ASP A 53 -16.31 -15.25 14.73
CA ASP A 53 -16.69 -13.86 14.56
C ASP A 53 -15.92 -13.29 13.37
N GLU A 54 -16.52 -13.38 12.19
CA GLU A 54 -16.00 -12.86 10.91
C GLU A 54 -15.58 -11.37 10.98
N ARG A 55 -16.05 -10.62 11.99
CA ARG A 55 -15.67 -9.21 12.22
C ARG A 55 -14.27 -9.05 12.79
N THR A 56 -13.68 -10.11 13.34
CA THR A 56 -12.42 -10.06 14.10
C THR A 56 -11.25 -10.79 13.42
N GLU A 57 -11.52 -11.56 12.37
CA GLU A 57 -10.47 -12.30 11.68
C GLU A 57 -9.58 -11.39 10.83
N PRO A 58 -8.25 -11.51 10.92
CA PRO A 58 -7.34 -10.75 10.09
C PRO A 58 -7.48 -11.18 8.63
N VAL A 59 -7.66 -10.21 7.75
CA VAL A 59 -7.78 -10.42 6.29
C VAL A 59 -6.48 -10.07 5.55
N TRP A 60 -5.60 -9.28 6.18
CA TRP A 60 -4.34 -8.84 5.58
C TRP A 60 -3.16 -9.05 6.52
N ILE A 61 -2.02 -9.43 5.95
CA ILE A 61 -0.70 -9.35 6.58
C ILE A 61 0.09 -8.26 5.84
N TYR A 62 0.74 -7.37 6.57
CA TYR A 62 1.39 -6.18 6.03
C TYR A 62 2.84 -6.05 6.50
N VAL A 63 3.71 -5.66 5.57
CA VAL A 63 5.11 -5.29 5.85
C VAL A 63 5.41 -3.96 5.17
N GLY A 64 5.83 -2.98 5.98
CA GLY A 64 6.32 -1.69 5.49
C GLY A 64 7.81 -1.73 5.17
N ASN A 65 8.25 -0.89 4.24
CA ASN A 65 9.66 -0.61 4.03
C ASN A 65 10.10 0.47 5.04
N PRO A 66 10.95 0.16 6.03
CA PRO A 66 11.36 1.12 7.06
C PRO A 66 12.19 2.30 6.51
N ARG A 67 12.67 2.20 5.26
CA ARG A 67 13.41 3.27 4.56
C ARG A 67 12.52 4.15 3.69
N SER A 68 11.21 3.95 3.72
CA SER A 68 10.27 4.75 2.95
C SER A 68 9.16 5.28 3.84
N THR A 69 8.58 6.40 3.42
CA THR A 69 7.35 6.94 3.97
C THR A 69 6.23 6.78 2.96
N ILE A 70 5.01 6.63 3.48
CA ILE A 70 3.78 6.75 2.69
C ILE A 70 3.29 8.19 2.89
N GLU A 71 3.13 8.91 1.80
CA GLU A 71 2.51 10.23 1.79
C GLU A 71 1.06 10.05 1.34
N GLU A 72 0.12 10.36 2.22
CA GLU A 72 -1.29 10.36 1.87
C GLU A 72 -1.61 11.64 1.08
N GLY A 73 -2.26 11.46 -0.06
CA GLY A 73 -2.84 12.56 -0.81
C GLY A 73 -4.27 12.86 -0.38
N ASP A 74 -4.82 13.95 -0.90
CA ASP A 74 -6.21 14.35 -0.68
C ASP A 74 -7.16 13.51 -1.57
N VAL A 75 -7.59 12.37 -1.02
CA VAL A 75 -8.50 11.43 -1.71
C VAL A 75 -9.87 12.05 -1.97
N GLU A 76 -10.39 12.85 -1.04
CA GLU A 76 -11.71 13.46 -1.18
C GLU A 76 -11.71 14.55 -2.25
N MET A 77 -10.67 15.37 -2.32
CA MET A 77 -10.46 16.29 -3.43
C MET A 77 -10.32 15.54 -4.76
N ALA A 78 -9.64 14.39 -4.78
CA ALA A 78 -9.47 13.60 -5.99
C ALA A 78 -10.82 13.07 -6.52
N LYS A 79 -11.66 12.55 -5.63
CA LYS A 79 -13.03 12.12 -5.95
C LYS A 79 -13.88 13.29 -6.42
N ALA A 80 -13.80 14.45 -5.78
CA ALA A 80 -14.56 15.64 -6.15
C ALA A 80 -14.21 16.12 -7.57
N LEU A 81 -12.91 16.23 -7.90
CA LEU A 81 -12.43 16.61 -9.23
C LEU A 81 -12.85 15.61 -10.32
N TRP A 82 -12.82 14.31 -9.99
CA TRP A 82 -13.29 13.27 -10.90
C TRP A 82 -14.79 13.38 -11.15
N THR A 83 -15.60 13.44 -10.10
CA THR A 83 -17.07 13.51 -10.20
C THR A 83 -17.53 14.76 -10.94
N ASP A 84 -16.96 15.93 -10.62
CA ASP A 84 -17.26 17.19 -11.31
C ASP A 84 -17.04 17.04 -12.83
N LYS A 85 -15.91 16.44 -13.22
CA LYS A 85 -15.58 16.28 -14.63
C LYS A 85 -16.42 15.21 -15.33
N MET A 86 -16.76 14.12 -14.64
CA MET A 86 -17.61 13.06 -15.18
C MET A 86 -19.07 13.50 -15.43
N ASN A 87 -19.51 14.61 -14.83
CA ASN A 87 -20.83 15.21 -15.11
C ASN A 87 -20.90 15.92 -16.47
N ASP A 88 -19.77 16.17 -17.13
CA ASP A 88 -19.71 16.73 -18.48
C ASP A 88 -19.97 15.61 -19.52
N PRO A 89 -21.10 15.61 -20.26
CA PRO A 89 -21.44 14.53 -21.19
C PRO A 89 -20.46 14.40 -22.37
N LYS A 90 -19.62 15.41 -22.61
CA LYS A 90 -18.60 15.40 -23.67
C LYS A 90 -17.24 14.96 -23.15
N PHE A 91 -17.10 14.79 -21.84
CA PHE A 91 -15.84 14.40 -21.25
C PHE A 91 -15.58 12.91 -21.49
N ASN A 92 -14.41 12.63 -22.05
CA ASN A 92 -13.87 11.28 -22.13
C ASN A 92 -12.62 11.23 -21.25
N PRO A 93 -12.59 10.39 -20.20
CA PRO A 93 -11.47 10.37 -19.29
C PRO A 93 -10.22 9.83 -20.00
N SER A 94 -9.05 10.35 -19.64
CA SER A 94 -7.76 9.92 -20.17
C SER A 94 -6.76 9.70 -19.04
N TYR A 95 -5.67 8.98 -19.34
CA TYR A 95 -4.56 8.82 -18.40
C TYR A 95 -3.96 10.17 -17.98
N GLU A 96 -3.79 11.10 -18.92
CA GLU A 96 -3.26 12.45 -18.63
C GLU A 96 -4.17 13.24 -17.68
N PHE A 97 -5.49 13.10 -17.81
CA PHE A 97 -6.41 13.72 -16.87
C PHE A 97 -6.25 13.15 -15.45
N ILE A 98 -6.15 11.83 -15.33
CA ILE A 98 -5.96 11.17 -14.03
C ILE A 98 -4.61 11.55 -13.42
N LYS A 99 -3.57 11.67 -14.25
CA LYS A 99 -2.25 12.18 -13.85
C LYS A 99 -2.38 13.59 -13.27
N GLY A 100 -3.11 14.48 -13.94
CA GLY A 100 -3.39 15.83 -13.45
C GLY A 100 -4.12 15.86 -12.10
N ILE A 101 -5.06 14.93 -11.86
CA ILE A 101 -5.69 14.77 -10.54
C ILE A 101 -4.62 14.36 -9.51
N ALA A 102 -3.81 13.34 -9.78
CA ALA A 102 -2.79 12.85 -8.87
C ALA A 102 -1.73 13.91 -8.52
N GLU A 103 -1.35 14.74 -9.49
CA GLU A 103 -0.43 15.87 -9.27
C GLU A 103 -1.04 16.92 -8.33
N LYS A 104 -2.31 17.25 -8.55
CA LYS A 104 -3.03 18.27 -7.77
C LYS A 104 -3.35 17.83 -6.34
N THR A 105 -3.65 16.55 -6.14
CA THR A 105 -4.10 16.03 -4.84
C THR A 105 -3.01 15.31 -4.06
N GLY A 106 -1.91 14.94 -4.70
CA GLY A 106 -0.87 14.13 -4.05
C GLY A 106 -1.19 12.64 -3.97
N VAL A 107 -2.33 12.17 -4.48
CA VAL A 107 -2.70 10.74 -4.51
C VAL A 107 -1.91 10.03 -5.62
N LYS A 108 -0.65 9.71 -5.32
CA LYS A 108 0.34 9.24 -6.31
C LYS A 108 0.71 7.78 -6.17
N MET A 109 0.31 7.11 -5.09
CA MET A 109 0.68 5.71 -4.86
C MET A 109 0.19 4.80 -6.01
N GLY A 110 0.99 3.80 -6.34
CA GLY A 110 0.61 2.73 -7.26
C GLY A 110 0.93 1.37 -6.66
N LYS A 111 0.36 0.30 -7.22
CA LYS A 111 0.61 -1.07 -6.75
C LYS A 111 0.76 -2.07 -7.89
N TRP A 112 1.72 -2.98 -7.72
CA TRP A 112 1.76 -4.24 -8.42
C TRP A 112 0.81 -5.23 -7.73
N ASN A 113 -0.08 -5.84 -8.51
CA ASN A 113 -1.03 -6.84 -8.03
C ASN A 113 -0.64 -8.21 -8.58
N MET A 114 -0.50 -9.18 -7.68
CA MET A 114 -0.47 -10.61 -7.95
C MET A 114 -1.77 -11.20 -7.41
N GLU A 115 -2.62 -11.70 -8.29
CA GLU A 115 -3.95 -12.21 -7.94
C GLU A 115 -4.04 -13.71 -8.23
N LYS A 116 -4.94 -14.41 -7.54
CA LYS A 116 -5.21 -15.84 -7.74
C LYS A 116 -3.99 -16.74 -7.48
N ILE A 117 -3.13 -16.34 -6.54
CA ILE A 117 -2.00 -17.16 -6.10
C ILE A 117 -2.54 -18.40 -5.40
N ARG A 118 -1.95 -19.56 -5.71
CA ARG A 118 -2.33 -20.85 -5.14
C ARG A 118 -1.88 -21.02 -3.69
N PHE A 119 -2.62 -21.85 -2.95
CA PHE A 119 -2.35 -22.20 -1.56
C PHE A 119 -0.93 -22.70 -1.29
N ASP A 120 -0.38 -23.50 -2.20
CA ASP A 120 0.95 -24.12 -2.09
C ASP A 120 2.10 -23.16 -2.42
N LYS A 121 1.81 -22.00 -3.05
CA LYS A 121 2.82 -21.01 -3.45
C LYS A 121 2.83 -19.76 -2.58
N VAL A 122 1.70 -19.39 -1.98
CA VAL A 122 1.54 -18.07 -1.34
C VAL A 122 2.57 -17.81 -0.24
N ASN A 123 2.87 -18.78 0.63
CA ASN A 123 3.86 -18.58 1.69
C ASN A 123 5.26 -18.31 1.13
N HIS A 124 5.65 -19.05 0.10
CA HIS A 124 6.96 -18.87 -0.54
C HIS A 124 7.09 -17.47 -1.15
N TYR A 125 6.12 -17.06 -1.98
CA TYR A 125 6.13 -15.73 -2.57
C TYR A 125 6.04 -14.62 -1.53
N TRP A 126 5.20 -14.80 -0.50
CA TRP A 126 5.09 -13.82 0.57
C TRP A 126 6.40 -13.65 1.31
N ASN A 127 7.09 -14.73 1.68
CA ASN A 127 8.38 -14.64 2.36
C ASN A 127 9.41 -13.86 1.53
N LEU A 128 9.49 -14.12 0.22
CA LEU A 128 10.38 -13.37 -0.69
C LEU A 128 10.02 -11.89 -0.75
N ILE A 129 8.76 -11.56 -0.99
CA ILE A 129 8.27 -10.19 -1.18
C ILE A 129 8.37 -9.39 0.12
N ALA A 130 7.95 -9.97 1.24
CA ALA A 130 7.99 -9.35 2.55
C ALA A 130 9.43 -9.03 2.96
N THR A 131 10.35 -9.98 2.78
CA THR A 131 11.78 -9.79 3.03
C THR A 131 12.35 -8.69 2.15
N ALA A 132 12.09 -8.73 0.84
CA ALA A 132 12.60 -7.71 -0.08
C ALA A 132 11.98 -6.32 0.17
N THR A 133 10.76 -6.25 0.68
CA THR A 133 10.11 -4.98 1.08
C THR A 133 10.77 -4.40 2.33
N ARG A 134 10.93 -5.21 3.39
CA ARG A 134 11.67 -4.83 4.61
C ARG A 134 13.09 -4.37 4.28
N ASP A 135 13.76 -5.09 3.38
CA ASP A 135 15.11 -4.76 2.90
C ASP A 135 15.12 -3.61 1.90
N GLY A 136 14.02 -2.85 1.73
CA GLY A 136 13.93 -1.69 0.85
C GLY A 136 14.32 -1.94 -0.61
N LYS A 137 14.24 -3.19 -1.08
CA LYS A 137 14.52 -3.59 -2.46
C LYS A 137 13.28 -3.47 -3.34
N LEU A 138 12.08 -3.49 -2.76
CA LEU A 138 10.82 -3.24 -3.46
C LEU A 138 10.38 -1.78 -3.27
N GLY A 139 9.08 -1.52 -3.22
CA GLY A 139 8.55 -0.17 -3.01
C GLY A 139 8.35 0.15 -1.53
N VAL A 140 7.24 0.82 -1.21
CA VAL A 140 7.00 1.41 0.12
C VAL A 140 6.41 0.42 1.12
N ALA A 141 5.68 -0.58 0.63
CA ALA A 141 5.04 -1.59 1.45
C ALA A 141 4.58 -2.78 0.61
N ALA A 142 4.24 -3.88 1.27
CA ALA A 142 3.53 -5.00 0.67
C ALA A 142 2.48 -5.57 1.62
N LYS A 143 1.42 -6.15 1.05
CA LYS A 143 0.40 -6.88 1.82
C LYS A 143 -0.07 -8.14 1.11
N VAL A 144 -0.50 -9.12 1.88
CA VAL A 144 -1.03 -10.40 1.40
C VAL A 144 -2.32 -10.75 2.11
N THR A 145 -3.26 -11.34 1.39
CA THR A 145 -4.50 -11.87 1.96
C THR A 145 -4.22 -13.08 2.85
N THR A 146 -4.92 -13.22 3.96
CA THR A 146 -4.90 -14.44 4.81
C THR A 146 -5.73 -15.57 4.19
N ARG A 147 -5.69 -16.77 4.79
CA ARG A 147 -6.53 -17.92 4.37
C ARG A 147 -8.01 -17.56 4.44
N PHE A 148 -8.41 -16.83 5.50
CA PHE A 148 -9.77 -16.33 5.68
C PHE A 148 -10.23 -15.48 4.48
N ALA A 149 -9.38 -14.54 4.04
CA ALA A 149 -9.70 -13.62 2.95
C ALA A 149 -9.56 -14.22 1.54
N ALA A 150 -8.71 -15.24 1.37
CA ALA A 150 -8.44 -15.83 0.06
C ALA A 150 -9.66 -16.57 -0.52
N ALA A 151 -10.44 -17.26 0.35
CA ALA A 151 -11.64 -18.01 -0.01
C ALA A 151 -11.53 -18.74 -1.38
N SER A 152 -12.61 -18.76 -2.18
CA SER A 152 -12.62 -19.35 -3.53
C SER A 152 -11.89 -18.49 -4.58
N LYS A 153 -11.44 -17.28 -4.24
CA LYS A 153 -10.84 -16.32 -5.17
C LYS A 153 -9.32 -16.47 -5.30
N GLY A 154 -8.70 -17.22 -4.39
CA GLY A 154 -7.25 -17.39 -4.30
C GLY A 154 -6.58 -16.22 -3.59
N TYR A 155 -5.30 -16.39 -3.27
CA TYR A 155 -4.54 -15.39 -2.50
C TYR A 155 -4.14 -14.22 -3.40
N SER A 156 -4.06 -13.02 -2.82
CA SER A 156 -3.56 -11.83 -3.50
C SER A 156 -2.41 -11.20 -2.73
N ILE A 157 -1.36 -10.78 -3.44
CA ILE A 157 -0.24 -10.00 -2.91
C ILE A 157 -0.20 -8.66 -3.65
N HIS A 158 -0.10 -7.57 -2.89
CA HIS A 158 0.01 -6.22 -3.41
C HIS A 158 1.34 -5.62 -2.96
N ILE A 159 2.09 -5.03 -3.90
CA ILE A 159 3.36 -4.35 -3.63
C ILE A 159 3.21 -2.89 -4.05
N PHE A 160 3.31 -1.99 -3.09
CA PHE A 160 3.07 -0.56 -3.27
C PHE A 160 4.34 0.18 -3.66
N THR A 161 4.20 1.20 -4.49
CA THR A 161 5.26 2.10 -4.96
C THR A 161 4.83 3.54 -4.70
N LYS A 162 5.79 4.44 -4.49
CA LYS A 162 5.49 5.81 -4.01
C LYS A 162 4.72 6.63 -5.04
N ASN A 163 5.06 6.48 -6.33
CA ASN A 163 4.53 7.31 -7.39
C ASN A 163 4.29 6.50 -8.68
N PHE A 164 3.03 6.37 -9.10
CA PHE A 164 2.69 5.67 -10.34
C PHE A 164 3.16 6.37 -11.61
N MET A 165 3.48 7.66 -11.52
CA MET A 165 4.04 8.44 -12.62
C MET A 165 5.56 8.26 -12.75
N ASP A 166 6.22 7.67 -11.75
CA ASP A 166 7.65 7.32 -11.81
C ASP A 166 7.83 5.94 -12.43
N GLU A 167 7.80 5.90 -13.76
CA GLU A 167 7.97 4.65 -14.52
C GLU A 167 9.25 3.90 -14.22
N LYS A 168 10.33 4.61 -13.88
CA LYS A 168 11.59 3.97 -13.55
C LYS A 168 11.49 3.20 -12.25
N ASP A 169 10.84 3.76 -11.22
CA ASP A 169 10.68 3.08 -9.94
C ASP A 169 9.78 1.84 -10.05
N TRP A 170 8.60 1.96 -10.65
CA TRP A 170 7.71 0.80 -10.70
C TRP A 170 8.19 -0.30 -11.67
N MET A 171 8.98 0.04 -12.70
CA MET A 171 9.72 -0.95 -13.50
C MET A 171 10.90 -1.59 -12.74
N ARG A 172 11.62 -0.83 -11.90
CA ARG A 172 12.67 -1.37 -11.01
C ARG A 172 12.08 -2.39 -10.04
N VAL A 173 10.91 -2.10 -9.46
CA VAL A 173 10.19 -3.05 -8.60
C VAL A 173 9.80 -4.30 -9.37
N GLU A 174 9.29 -4.17 -10.59
CA GLU A 174 8.99 -5.33 -11.44
C GLU A 174 10.22 -6.20 -11.70
N TYR A 175 11.32 -5.58 -12.11
CA TYR A 175 12.59 -6.27 -12.35
C TYR A 175 13.02 -7.05 -11.12
N GLN A 176 12.93 -6.44 -9.93
CA GLN A 176 13.30 -7.10 -8.69
C GLN A 176 12.37 -8.27 -8.37
N LEU A 177 11.05 -8.14 -8.59
CA LEU A 177 10.12 -9.27 -8.45
C LEU A 177 10.51 -10.44 -9.37
N ARG A 178 10.83 -10.16 -10.64
CA ARG A 178 11.26 -11.20 -11.60
C ARG A 178 12.60 -11.84 -11.21
N SER A 179 13.56 -11.08 -10.70
CA SER A 179 14.85 -11.61 -10.24
C SER A 179 14.73 -12.57 -9.05
N MET A 180 13.63 -12.48 -8.30
CA MET A 180 13.29 -13.40 -7.21
C MET A 180 12.45 -14.59 -7.69
N SER A 181 12.49 -14.89 -9.00
CA SER A 181 11.75 -16.01 -9.60
C SER A 181 10.23 -15.93 -9.45
N ILE A 182 9.67 -14.73 -9.31
CA ILE A 182 8.21 -14.54 -9.32
C ILE A 182 7.73 -14.61 -10.77
N VAL A 183 7.09 -15.71 -11.13
CA VAL A 183 6.60 -15.99 -12.48
C VAL A 183 5.14 -15.57 -12.70
N GLU A 184 4.42 -15.27 -11.61
CA GLU A 184 3.00 -14.94 -11.66
C GLU A 184 2.71 -13.71 -12.54
N LYS A 185 1.47 -13.63 -13.00
CA LYS A 185 0.99 -12.46 -13.72
C LYS A 185 0.97 -11.24 -12.79
N LEU A 186 1.64 -10.18 -13.20
CA LEU A 186 1.73 -8.91 -12.49
C LEU A 186 0.88 -7.86 -13.21
N LYS A 187 0.05 -7.12 -12.47
CA LYS A 187 -0.69 -5.95 -12.99
C LYS A 187 -0.36 -4.71 -12.18
N TYR A 188 0.13 -3.67 -12.83
CA TYR A 188 0.41 -2.39 -12.19
C TYR A 188 -0.78 -1.44 -12.30
N ARG A 189 -1.29 -0.94 -11.17
CA ARG A 189 -2.47 -0.07 -11.10
C ARG A 189 -2.21 1.11 -10.13
N PRO A 190 -2.54 2.36 -10.50
CA PRO A 190 -2.58 3.49 -9.58
C PRO A 190 -3.60 3.26 -8.46
N GLU A 191 -3.26 3.60 -7.22
CA GLU A 191 -4.25 3.60 -6.12
C GLU A 191 -5.38 4.59 -6.38
N LEU A 192 -5.08 5.69 -7.08
CA LEU A 192 -6.09 6.64 -7.51
C LEU A 192 -7.20 5.96 -8.33
N TYR A 193 -6.88 4.96 -9.17
CA TYR A 193 -7.93 4.22 -9.89
C TYR A 193 -8.85 3.45 -8.94
N THR A 194 -8.37 2.99 -7.79
CA THR A 194 -9.20 2.35 -6.77
C THR A 194 -10.12 3.37 -6.10
N HIS A 195 -9.60 4.54 -5.71
CA HIS A 195 -10.42 5.59 -5.09
C HIS A 195 -11.48 6.18 -6.03
N LEU A 196 -11.18 6.25 -7.34
CA LEU A 196 -12.10 6.75 -8.36
C LEU A 196 -13.08 5.68 -8.90
N GLY A 197 -12.97 4.44 -8.42
CA GLY A 197 -13.86 3.35 -8.87
C GLY A 197 -13.58 2.82 -10.28
N ILE A 198 -12.38 3.04 -10.84
CA ILE A 198 -12.03 2.65 -12.21
C ILE A 198 -11.60 1.17 -12.24
N TYR A 199 -12.56 0.25 -12.40
CA TYR A 199 -12.31 -1.20 -12.44
C TYR A 199 -12.38 -1.77 -13.87
N ASN A 200 -12.29 -3.10 -14.01
CA ASN A 200 -12.23 -3.76 -15.33
C ASN A 200 -13.52 -3.57 -16.16
N ASP A 201 -14.65 -3.40 -15.49
CA ASP A 201 -15.96 -3.10 -16.05
C ASP A 201 -16.07 -1.66 -16.58
N CYS A 202 -15.18 -0.76 -16.16
CA CYS A 202 -15.04 0.59 -16.71
C CYS A 202 -14.37 0.64 -18.10
N ILE A 203 -14.21 -0.48 -18.79
CA ILE A 203 -13.64 -0.53 -20.16
C ILE A 203 -14.43 0.36 -21.15
N HIS A 204 -15.73 0.56 -20.90
CA HIS A 204 -16.58 1.46 -21.67
C HIS A 204 -16.15 2.93 -21.61
N LEU A 205 -15.36 3.34 -20.59
CA LEU A 205 -14.76 4.66 -20.47
C LEU A 205 -13.48 4.82 -21.33
N GLY A 206 -13.07 3.77 -22.06
CA GLY A 206 -11.84 3.78 -22.85
C GLY A 206 -10.54 3.74 -22.05
N ILE A 207 -10.62 3.64 -20.72
CA ILE A 207 -9.47 3.54 -19.81
C ILE A 207 -9.29 2.09 -19.35
N LYS A 208 -8.06 1.56 -19.49
CA LYS A 208 -7.68 0.30 -18.86
C LYS A 208 -7.55 0.50 -17.35
N SER A 209 -8.05 -0.45 -16.57
CA SER A 209 -7.93 -0.47 -15.11
C SER A 209 -6.50 -0.69 -14.57
N PHE A 210 -5.51 -0.84 -15.46
CA PHE A 210 -4.09 -1.02 -15.14
C PHE A 210 -3.23 -0.31 -16.20
N LEU A 211 -2.04 0.14 -15.80
CA LEU A 211 -1.07 0.78 -16.70
C LEU A 211 -0.17 -0.24 -17.39
N LYS A 212 0.22 -1.29 -16.67
CA LYS A 212 1.05 -2.38 -17.21
C LYS A 212 0.55 -3.73 -16.73
N GLN A 213 0.72 -4.72 -17.57
CA GLN A 213 0.50 -6.11 -17.22
C GLN A 213 1.62 -6.95 -17.81
N THR A 214 2.29 -7.76 -16.99
CA THR A 214 3.33 -8.68 -17.43
C THR A 214 3.09 -10.08 -16.88
N GLY A 215 3.60 -11.09 -17.57
CA GLY A 215 3.52 -12.48 -17.16
C GLY A 215 4.47 -13.30 -18.00
N ILE A 216 4.96 -14.40 -17.44
CA ILE A 216 5.70 -15.40 -18.22
C ILE A 216 4.65 -16.25 -18.94
N ARG A 217 4.77 -16.42 -20.25
CA ARG A 217 3.84 -17.28 -21.01
C ARG A 217 4.12 -18.74 -20.64
N LYS A 218 3.07 -19.57 -20.48
CA LYS A 218 3.22 -21.01 -20.21
C LYS A 218 4.13 -21.72 -21.23
N GLU A 219 4.10 -21.28 -22.48
CA GLU A 219 4.93 -21.80 -23.58
C GLU A 219 6.43 -21.59 -23.35
N GLU A 220 6.81 -20.48 -22.71
CA GLU A 220 8.21 -20.18 -22.36
C GLU A 220 8.67 -20.97 -21.13
N GLU A 221 7.75 -21.39 -20.25
CA GLU A 221 8.03 -22.27 -19.11
C GLU A 221 8.33 -23.71 -19.60
N GLU A 222 7.58 -24.19 -20.60
CA GLU A 222 7.79 -25.53 -21.20
C GLU A 222 9.01 -25.61 -22.13
N ASP A 223 9.30 -24.59 -22.97
CA ASP A 223 10.50 -24.59 -23.82
C ASP A 223 11.80 -24.54 -23.01
N VAL A 224 11.75 -23.89 -21.84
CA VAL A 224 12.85 -23.81 -20.88
C VAL A 224 13.07 -25.15 -20.15
N LEU A 225 12.01 -25.90 -19.86
CA LEU A 225 12.09 -27.25 -19.27
C LEU A 225 12.37 -28.35 -20.31
N GLY A 226 11.95 -28.14 -21.56
CA GLY A 226 12.05 -29.10 -22.66
C GLY A 226 13.44 -29.24 -23.27
N LYS A 227 14.31 -28.23 -23.11
CA LYS A 227 15.70 -28.23 -23.62
C LYS A 227 16.73 -28.85 -22.67
N LEU A 228 16.32 -29.34 -21.50
CA LEU A 228 17.21 -29.96 -20.52
C LEU A 228 17.26 -31.50 -20.68
N PRO A 229 18.45 -32.14 -20.53
CA PRO A 229 18.59 -33.58 -20.50
C PRO A 229 17.65 -34.23 -19.46
N SER A 230 17.12 -35.41 -19.77
CA SER A 230 16.07 -36.07 -18.97
C SER A 230 16.44 -36.34 -17.52
N GLU A 231 17.74 -36.46 -17.22
CA GLU A 231 18.25 -36.74 -15.87
C GLU A 231 18.23 -35.49 -14.96
N ASP A 232 18.27 -34.28 -15.52
CA ASP A 232 18.19 -33.02 -14.76
C ASP A 232 16.75 -32.56 -14.49
N ARG A 233 15.73 -33.19 -15.10
CA ARG A 233 14.34 -32.72 -14.99
C ARG A 233 13.72 -32.86 -13.60
N ARG A 234 14.20 -33.80 -12.78
CA ARG A 234 13.69 -34.04 -11.42
C ARG A 234 14.44 -33.26 -10.34
N GLU A 235 15.73 -32.98 -10.54
CA GLU A 235 16.57 -32.28 -9.57
C GLU A 235 16.57 -30.75 -9.83
N ASN A 236 16.47 -30.34 -11.10
CA ASN A 236 16.75 -28.97 -11.53
C ASN A 236 15.51 -28.08 -11.76
N SER A 237 14.30 -28.57 -11.41
CA SER A 237 13.05 -27.78 -11.43
C SER A 237 13.10 -26.55 -10.49
N ARG A 238 14.14 -26.43 -9.66
CA ARG A 238 14.34 -25.32 -8.71
C ARG A 238 15.30 -24.23 -9.19
N ASN A 239 16.09 -24.42 -10.25
CA ASN A 239 17.21 -23.52 -10.58
C ASN A 239 17.16 -22.82 -11.96
N VAL A 240 16.11 -22.98 -12.77
CA VAL A 240 16.16 -22.56 -14.19
C VAL A 240 16.01 -21.03 -14.41
N LEU A 241 15.70 -20.23 -13.39
CA LEU A 241 15.52 -18.77 -13.55
C LEU A 241 16.80 -17.93 -13.42
N ALA A 242 17.95 -18.53 -13.08
CA ALA A 242 19.22 -17.79 -12.91
C ALA A 242 19.96 -17.48 -14.22
N ALA A 243 19.66 -18.17 -15.33
CA ALA A 243 20.54 -18.20 -16.52
C ALA A 243 20.36 -17.06 -17.55
N LYS A 244 19.53 -16.04 -17.28
CA LYS A 244 19.40 -14.88 -18.20
C LYS A 244 19.74 -13.52 -17.58
N GLN A 245 20.24 -13.48 -16.34
CA GLN A 245 20.48 -12.24 -15.59
C GLN A 245 21.97 -11.83 -15.63
N VAL A 246 22.53 -11.45 -16.79
CA VAL A 246 23.87 -10.83 -16.85
C VAL A 246 23.89 -9.59 -17.75
N ARG A 247 24.51 -8.52 -17.19
CA ARG A 247 24.68 -7.11 -17.61
C ARG A 247 23.48 -6.22 -17.27
N ILE A 248 23.56 -5.33 -16.30
CA ILE A 248 24.55 -4.26 -16.12
C ILE A 248 24.87 -4.05 -14.62
N SER A 249 26.17 -3.89 -14.31
CA SER A 249 26.69 -3.42 -13.02
C SER A 249 26.84 -1.90 -13.01
N HIS A 250 26.51 -1.23 -11.90
CA HIS A 250 27.49 -0.58 -11.01
C HIS A 250 26.82 0.24 -9.88
N THR A 251 27.21 -0.11 -8.65
CA THR A 251 27.55 0.70 -7.45
C THR A 251 26.69 1.88 -7.01
N TYR A 252 26.27 1.89 -5.73
CA TYR A 252 26.69 2.89 -4.72
C TYR A 252 26.60 2.30 -3.28
N GLY A 253 27.64 2.56 -2.47
CA GLY A 253 27.78 2.16 -1.06
C GLY A 253 27.47 3.31 -0.07
N THR A 254 26.97 2.96 1.12
CA THR A 254 27.59 3.11 2.48
C THR A 254 27.12 4.38 3.26
N PRO A 255 27.21 4.46 4.62
CA PRO A 255 26.03 4.28 5.49
C PRO A 255 25.87 5.30 6.67
N LEU A 256 24.84 5.07 7.52
CA LEU A 256 24.61 5.52 8.92
C LEU A 256 24.11 6.97 9.20
N ASP A 257 22.98 7.10 9.91
CA ASP A 257 22.92 7.46 11.35
C ASP A 257 21.50 7.21 11.92
N PRO A 258 21.31 6.84 13.20
CA PRO A 258 20.03 6.48 13.81
C PRO A 258 19.43 7.64 14.60
N MET A 259 18.11 7.84 14.51
CA MET A 259 17.29 8.39 15.59
C MET A 259 15.82 8.15 15.23
N PHE A 260 15.21 7.20 15.92
CA PHE A 260 13.82 6.78 15.77
C PHE A 260 13.00 7.24 16.98
N ARG A 261 11.76 7.67 16.71
CA ARG A 261 10.50 7.61 17.52
C ARG A 261 9.63 8.81 17.08
N SER A 262 8.30 8.76 16.94
CA SER A 262 7.24 7.83 17.35
C SER A 262 5.90 8.23 16.68
N HIS A 263 4.88 7.38 16.84
CA HIS A 263 3.44 7.53 16.53
C HIS A 263 2.99 7.22 15.09
N MET A 264 2.41 6.03 14.91
CA MET A 264 1.58 5.68 13.75
C MET A 264 0.13 6.10 14.02
N GLN A 265 -0.45 6.89 13.11
CA GLN A 265 -1.89 7.11 13.02
C GLN A 265 -2.43 6.30 11.83
N PHE A 266 -3.69 5.88 11.83
CA PHE A 266 -4.26 5.10 10.72
C PHE A 266 -5.08 6.01 9.81
N GLY A 267 -4.87 5.92 8.51
CA GLY A 267 -5.67 6.60 7.48
C GLY A 267 -7.01 5.91 7.23
N VAL A 268 -7.85 6.55 6.40
CA VAL A 268 -9.26 6.17 6.15
C VAL A 268 -9.42 4.75 5.58
N ASP A 269 -8.36 4.16 5.02
CA ASP A 269 -8.31 2.77 4.52
C ASP A 269 -7.45 1.82 5.37
N GLY A 270 -7.04 2.22 6.58
CA GLY A 270 -6.25 1.41 7.51
C GLY A 270 -4.74 1.38 7.25
N TYR A 271 -4.21 2.28 6.41
CA TYR A 271 -2.76 2.43 6.21
C TYR A 271 -2.10 3.16 7.40
N PRO A 272 -0.90 2.76 7.85
CA PRO A 272 -0.15 3.52 8.85
C PRO A 272 0.42 4.82 8.24
N ILE A 273 0.15 5.93 8.93
CA ILE A 273 0.59 7.29 8.66
C ILE A 273 1.69 7.66 9.66
N ALA A 274 2.75 8.32 9.20
CA ALA A 274 3.70 8.97 10.10
C ALA A 274 3.02 10.21 10.73
N SER A 275 2.85 10.22 12.06
CA SER A 275 2.41 11.45 12.72
C SER A 275 3.54 12.49 12.63
N THR A 276 3.30 13.60 11.93
CA THR A 276 4.11 14.79 12.14
C THR A 276 3.52 15.53 13.34
N SER A 277 4.09 15.35 14.52
CA SER A 277 3.90 16.34 15.59
C SER A 277 4.46 17.66 15.05
N ARG A 278 3.60 18.56 14.57
CA ARG A 278 3.99 19.95 14.34
C ARG A 278 4.43 20.47 15.70
N GLY A 279 5.73 20.71 15.83
CA GLY A 279 6.29 21.37 17.00
C GLY A 279 5.52 22.65 17.26
N GLU A 280 4.95 22.75 18.46
CA GLU A 280 4.54 24.03 19.01
C GLU A 280 5.76 24.95 18.97
N LYS A 281 5.66 26.04 18.22
CA LYS A 281 6.65 27.12 18.32
C LYS A 281 6.58 27.69 19.73
N PRO A 282 7.71 27.88 20.42
CA PRO A 282 7.72 28.54 21.71
C PRO A 282 7.25 30.00 21.53
N LYS A 283 6.29 30.40 22.37
CA LYS A 283 5.78 31.78 22.46
C LYS A 283 6.95 32.72 22.78
N SER A 284 7.04 33.77 21.97
CA SER A 284 7.98 34.87 22.08
C SER A 284 7.87 35.57 23.44
N ALA A 285 9.00 35.68 24.14
CA ALA A 285 9.18 36.69 25.17
C ALA A 285 9.94 37.88 24.56
N LEU A 286 9.29 39.04 24.42
CA LEU A 286 9.94 40.33 24.61
C LEU A 286 8.90 41.42 24.94
N ALA A 287 8.85 41.72 26.24
CA ALA A 287 8.68 43.01 26.90
C ALA A 287 7.97 44.21 26.19
N LYS A 288 6.93 44.66 26.92
CA LYS A 288 6.69 46.02 27.46
C LYS A 288 6.00 47.10 26.60
N ASP A 289 5.14 47.80 27.34
CA ASP A 289 4.55 49.13 27.13
C ASP A 289 3.35 49.26 26.18
N ARG A 290 2.14 49.33 26.77
CA ARG A 290 1.35 50.59 26.86
C ARG A 290 0.05 50.41 27.66
N LYS A 291 -0.23 51.43 28.48
CA LYS A 291 -1.40 51.65 29.36
C LYS A 291 -2.76 51.45 28.67
N PRO A 292 -3.82 51.10 29.43
CA PRO A 292 -5.20 51.22 28.99
C PRO A 292 -5.75 52.64 29.22
N PRO A 293 -6.73 53.10 28.43
CA PRO A 293 -7.68 54.09 28.90
C PRO A 293 -9.09 53.47 29.00
N SER A 294 -9.59 53.40 30.22
CA SER A 294 -11.01 53.45 30.51
C SER A 294 -11.34 54.89 30.94
N THR A 295 -12.34 55.50 30.30
CA THR A 295 -13.45 56.19 30.96
C THR A 295 -14.43 56.73 29.92
N SER A 296 -15.70 56.47 30.20
CA SER A 296 -16.87 57.01 29.52
C SER A 296 -16.97 58.52 29.66
N THR A 297 -17.53 59.19 28.66
CA THR A 297 -18.30 60.42 28.87
C THR A 297 -19.37 60.56 27.80
N ASN A 298 -20.60 60.79 28.28
CA ASN A 298 -21.81 61.12 27.53
C ASN A 298 -21.66 62.37 26.66
N GLN A 299 -22.36 62.43 25.53
CA GLN A 299 -23.28 63.51 25.14
C GLN A 299 -23.73 63.32 23.69
N THR A 300 -25.03 63.04 23.49
CA THR A 300 -25.71 63.30 22.21
C THR A 300 -26.80 64.32 22.49
N LYS A 301 -26.61 65.51 21.93
CA LYS A 301 -27.54 66.64 21.98
C LYS A 301 -28.67 66.45 20.97
N ASP A 302 -29.80 67.02 21.38
CA ASP A 302 -31.01 67.36 20.66
C ASP A 302 -30.82 67.83 19.21
N LYS A 303 -31.72 67.36 18.34
CA LYS A 303 -32.10 68.02 17.10
C LYS A 303 -33.47 68.68 17.28
N LYS A 304 -33.48 70.01 17.28
CA LYS A 304 -34.62 70.87 16.92
C LYS A 304 -34.08 71.88 15.88
N GLY A 305 -34.81 72.05 14.78
CA GLY A 305 -34.54 73.05 13.74
C GLY A 305 -33.93 72.47 12.50
#